data_AF-A0A1J3GYY6-F1
#
_entry.id   AF-A0A1J3GYY6-F1
#
_cell.length_a   1.000
_cell.length_b   1.000
_cell.length_c   1.000
_cell.angle_alpha   90.00
_cell.angle_beta   90.00
_cell.angle_gamma   90.00
#
_symmetry.space_group_name_H-M   'P 1'
#
loop_
_entity.id
_entity.type
_entity.pdbx_description
1 polymer ?
#
loop_
_entity_poly.entity_id
_entity_poly.type
_entity_poly.pdbx_seq_one_letter_code
_entity_poly.pdbx_strand_id
1 'polypeptide(L)'
;SVFLYALLTERIILVDQSKDITDLFCEPFPGTSWWLPLDFPLMKQMNGYKKESSRCYGTMLNNHTINSTSIPQHLYLHNIHDSRDEDKMF
;
A
#
# COMPACT_ATOMS: atom_id res chain seq x y z
N SER A 1 -6.36 -1.76 10.39
CA SER A 1 -7.35 -1.05 9.57
C SER A 1 -7.40 -1.51 8.12
N VAL A 2 -6.27 -1.85 7.48
CA VAL A 2 -6.21 -2.18 6.04
C VAL A 2 -7.12 -3.34 5.60
N PHE A 3 -7.30 -4.38 6.42
CA PHE A 3 -8.20 -5.49 6.07
C PHE A 3 -9.65 -5.03 5.85
N LEU A 4 -10.19 -4.15 6.70
CA LEU A 4 -11.53 -3.59 6.51
C LEU A 4 -11.61 -2.74 5.23
N TYR A 5 -10.58 -1.94 4.95
CA TYR A 5 -10.52 -1.16 3.70
C TYR A 5 -10.53 -2.06 2.46
N ALA A 6 -9.83 -3.21 2.51
CA ALA A 6 -9.84 -4.18 1.43
C ALA A 6 -11.24 -4.75 1.18
N LEU A 7 -12.00 -5.06 2.24
CA LEU A 7 -13.40 -5.50 2.13
C LEU A 7 -14.30 -4.43 1.52
N LEU A 8 -14.19 -3.17 1.98
CA LEU A 8 -15.02 -2.06 1.52
C LEU A 8 -14.75 -1.65 0.07
N THR A 9 -13.59 -2.02 -0.48
CA THR A 9 -13.17 -1.65 -1.84
C THR A 9 -12.99 -2.85 -2.76
N GLU A 10 -13.44 -4.03 -2.34
CA GLU A 10 -13.34 -5.29 -3.09
C GLU A 10 -11.91 -5.60 -3.56
N ARG A 11 -10.93 -5.36 -2.69
CA ARG A 11 -9.51 -5.60 -2.97
C ARG A 11 -9.00 -6.84 -2.26
N ILE A 12 -8.00 -7.48 -2.88
CA ILE A 12 -7.21 -8.53 -2.26
C ILE A 12 -6.16 -7.87 -1.35
N ILE A 13 -5.95 -8.44 -0.16
CA ILE A 13 -4.87 -8.04 0.75
C ILE A 13 -3.65 -8.93 0.55
N LEU A 14 -2.49 -8.31 0.40
CA LEU A 14 -1.19 -8.96 0.47
C LEU A 14 -0.39 -8.31 1.59
N VAL A 15 0.18 -9.12 2.48
CA VAL A 15 0.91 -8.69 3.67
C VAL A 15 2.39 -8.90 3.44
N ASP A 16 3.17 -7.83 3.57
CA ASP A 16 4.63 -7.90 3.52
C ASP A 16 5.15 -8.83 4.62
N GLN A 17 5.94 -9.83 4.21
CA GLN A 17 6.50 -10.87 5.09
C GLN A 17 7.71 -10.38 5.89
N SER A 18 8.09 -9.10 5.78
CA SER A 18 9.27 -8.59 6.49
C SER A 18 9.15 -8.72 8.02
N LYS A 19 10.28 -8.95 8.69
CA LYS A 19 10.40 -9.07 10.16
C LYS A 19 9.72 -10.29 10.78
N ASP A 20 9.79 -11.43 10.10
CA ASP A 20 9.42 -12.75 10.65
C ASP A 20 7.96 -12.86 11.12
N ILE A 21 7.05 -12.07 10.51
CA ILE A 21 5.63 -12.12 10.85
C ILE A 21 4.99 -13.47 10.53
N THR A 22 5.61 -14.22 9.61
CA THR A 22 5.20 -15.57 9.21
C THR A 22 5.33 -16.57 10.36
N ASP A 23 6.23 -16.33 11.31
CA ASP A 23 6.43 -17.17 12.48
C ASP A 23 5.43 -16.84 13.61
N LEU A 24 4.78 -15.68 13.52
CA LEU A 24 3.83 -15.17 14.51
C LEU A 24 2.38 -15.46 14.16
N PHE A 25 2.05 -15.53 12.86
CA PHE A 25 0.66 -15.63 12.40
C PHE A 25 0.44 -16.83 11.47
N CYS A 26 -0.70 -17.49 11.64
CA CYS A 26 -1.17 -18.52 10.72
C CYS A 26 -1.81 -17.91 9.46
N GLU A 27 -2.01 -18.73 8.42
CA GLU A 27 -2.80 -18.35 7.25
C GLU A 27 -4.27 -18.12 7.62
N PRO A 28 -4.84 -16.93 7.35
CA PRO A 28 -6.21 -16.63 7.73
C PRO A 28 -7.24 -17.08 6.68
N PHE A 29 -6.80 -17.37 5.45
CA PHE A 29 -7.67 -17.70 4.32
C PHE A 29 -7.49 -19.16 3.88
N PRO A 30 -8.55 -19.98 3.90
CA PRO A 30 -8.45 -21.39 3.51
C PRO A 30 -7.97 -21.56 2.07
N GLY A 31 -6.98 -22.44 1.85
CA GLY A 31 -6.51 -22.84 0.52
C GLY A 31 -5.72 -21.79 -0.25
N THR A 32 -5.31 -20.70 0.39
CA THR A 32 -4.50 -19.64 -0.22
C THR A 32 -3.51 -19.06 0.80
N SER A 33 -2.68 -18.12 0.35
CA SER A 33 -1.80 -17.34 1.20
C SER A 33 -2.05 -15.85 1.03
N TRP A 34 -2.07 -15.13 2.14
CA TRP A 34 -2.11 -13.66 2.15
C TRP A 34 -0.73 -13.00 2.12
N TRP A 35 0.33 -13.80 2.09
CA TRP A 35 1.69 -13.27 2.08
C TRP A 35 2.04 -12.67 0.73
N LEU A 36 2.67 -11.50 0.73
CA LEU A 36 3.23 -10.89 -0.47
C LEU A 36 4.39 -11.75 -0.97
N PRO A 37 4.40 -12.21 -2.24
CA PRO A 37 5.49 -13.03 -2.77
C PRO A 37 6.85 -12.35 -2.66
N LEU A 38 7.89 -13.11 -2.29
CA LEU A 38 9.25 -12.58 -2.10
C LEU A 38 9.90 -12.07 -3.40
N ASP A 39 9.40 -12.51 -4.55
CA ASP A 39 9.81 -12.08 -5.89
C ASP A 39 8.95 -10.93 -6.44
N PHE A 40 8.11 -10.31 -5.60
CA PHE A 40 7.25 -9.21 -6.04
C PHE A 40 8.09 -8.03 -6.61
N PRO A 41 7.80 -7.57 -7.85
CA PRO A 41 8.68 -6.63 -8.57
C PRO A 41 8.93 -5.29 -7.86
N LEU A 42 7.99 -4.84 -7.03
CA LEU A 42 8.09 -3.57 -6.31
C LEU A 42 8.65 -3.70 -4.89
N MET A 43 8.96 -4.91 -4.43
CA MET A 43 9.35 -5.16 -3.02
C MET A 43 10.55 -4.29 -2.59
N LYS A 44 11.56 -4.14 -3.45
CA LYS A 44 12.73 -3.28 -3.16
C LYS A 44 12.39 -1.79 -3.11
N GLN A 45 11.41 -1.34 -3.91
CA GLN A 45 10.99 0.06 -3.97
C GLN A 45 10.12 0.42 -2.76
N MET A 46 9.35 -0.54 -2.23
CA MET A 46 8.45 -0.34 -1.10
C MET A 46 9.16 0.17 0.16
N ASN A 47 10.36 -0.35 0.45
CA ASN A 47 11.18 0.10 1.58
C ASN A 47 11.64 1.57 1.46
N GLY A 48 11.64 2.12 0.24
CA GLY A 48 12.06 3.49 -0.03
C GLY A 48 10.91 4.48 -0.14
N TYR A 49 9.65 4.05 -0.10
CA TYR A 49 8.52 4.96 -0.23
C TYR A 49 8.44 5.90 0.97
N LYS A 50 8.25 7.18 0.65
CA LYS A 50 8.08 8.28 1.60
C LYS A 50 7.01 9.22 1.06
N LYS A 51 6.56 10.16 1.88
CA LYS A 51 5.55 11.14 1.46
C LYS A 51 6.00 11.95 0.24
N GLU A 52 7.29 12.19 0.04
CA GLU A 52 7.85 12.91 -1.13
C GLU A 52 7.91 12.07 -2.42
N SER A 53 7.62 10.77 -2.36
CA SER A 53 7.65 9.91 -3.54
C SER A 53 6.63 10.38 -4.58
N SER A 54 7.00 10.37 -5.86
CA SER A 54 6.11 10.77 -6.96
C SER A 54 4.85 9.91 -7.10
N ARG A 55 4.87 8.69 -6.55
CA ARG A 55 3.74 7.76 -6.45
C ARG A 55 2.92 7.91 -5.17
N CYS A 56 3.29 8.81 -4.26
CA CYS A 56 2.52 9.08 -3.06
C CYS A 56 1.27 9.88 -3.41
N TYR A 57 0.09 9.44 -2.94
CA TYR A 57 -1.18 10.11 -3.20
C TYR A 57 -1.18 11.59 -2.81
N GLY A 58 -0.78 11.93 -1.58
CA GLY A 58 -0.76 13.33 -1.14
C GLY A 58 0.21 14.20 -1.95
N THR A 59 1.33 13.64 -2.43
CA THR A 59 2.24 14.37 -3.33
C THR A 59 1.67 14.54 -4.74
N MET A 60 0.96 13.54 -5.25
CA MET A 60 0.24 13.67 -6.52
C MET A 60 -0.87 14.73 -6.43
N LEU A 61 -1.58 14.77 -5.29
CA LEU A 61 -2.60 15.77 -5.01
C LEU A 61 -2.01 17.17 -4.94
N ASN A 62 -0.95 17.35 -4.15
CA ASN A 62 -0.23 18.63 -4.01
C ASN A 62 0.33 19.15 -5.34
N ASN A 63 0.82 18.26 -6.20
CA ASN A 63 1.40 18.62 -7.49
C ASN A 63 0.36 18.70 -8.62
N HIS A 64 -0.93 18.51 -8.31
CA HIS A 64 -2.02 18.47 -9.30
C HIS A 64 -1.77 17.49 -10.45
N THR A 65 -1.16 16.33 -10.18
CA THR A 65 -0.82 15.32 -11.20
C THR A 65 -1.84 14.20 -11.31
N ILE A 66 -2.88 14.21 -10.46
CA ILE A 66 -4.00 13.27 -10.55
C ILE A 66 -4.88 13.67 -11.72
N ASN A 67 -4.91 12.83 -12.77
CA ASN A 67 -5.74 13.03 -13.94
C ASN A 67 -6.63 11.81 -14.16
N SER A 68 -7.93 12.03 -14.43
CA SER A 68 -8.89 10.95 -14.72
C SER A 68 -8.52 10.15 -15.97
N THR A 69 -7.70 10.71 -16.86
CA THR A 69 -7.24 10.03 -18.08
C THR A 69 -5.96 9.21 -17.89
N SER A 70 -5.25 9.36 -16.76
CA SER A 70 -3.97 8.70 -16.50
C SER A 70 -3.99 8.03 -15.12
N ILE A 71 -4.60 6.84 -15.06
CA ILE A 71 -4.70 6.07 -13.83
C ILE A 71 -3.34 5.38 -13.58
N PRO A 72 -2.65 5.66 -12.46
CA PRO A 72 -1.39 5.00 -12.17
C PRO A 72 -1.63 3.51 -11.87
N GLN A 73 -0.72 2.65 -12.33
CA GLN A 73 -0.79 1.20 -12.09
C GLN A 73 -0.68 0.84 -10.60
N HIS A 74 -0.01 1.67 -9.81
CA HIS A 74 0.07 1.55 -8.36
C HIS A 74 0.19 2.94 -7.72
N LEU A 75 -0.18 3.01 -6.45
CA LEU A 75 -0.20 4.22 -5.64
C LEU A 75 0.35 3.89 -4.25
N TYR A 76 1.13 4.80 -3.68
CA TYR A 76 1.56 4.72 -2.28
C TYR A 76 0.66 5.62 -1.43
N LEU A 77 0.08 5.05 -0.37
CA LEU A 77 -0.71 5.76 0.61
C LEU A 77 0.12 5.95 1.87
N HIS A 78 0.48 7.19 2.17
CA HIS A 78 1.28 7.53 3.34
C HIS A 78 0.38 7.70 4.56
N ASN A 79 -0.03 6.58 5.16
CA ASN A 79 -0.92 6.51 6.32
C ASN A 79 -0.14 6.19 7.60
N ILE A 80 0.78 7.07 7.99
CA ILE A 80 1.58 6.92 9.21
C ILE A 80 1.50 8.20 10.06
N HIS A 81 2.19 8.23 11.20
CA HIS A 81 1.99 9.28 12.20
C HIS A 81 2.41 10.69 11.75
N ASP A 82 3.26 10.84 10.72
CA ASP A 82 3.76 12.11 10.20
C ASP A 82 3.12 12.52 8.85
N SER A 83 1.94 11.96 8.54
CA SER A 83 1.13 12.32 7.37
C SER A 83 0.77 13.81 7.34
N ARG A 84 0.87 14.40 6.15
CA ARG A 84 0.45 15.78 5.87
C ARG A 84 -1.05 15.84 5.62
N ASP A 85 -1.59 17.05 5.48
CA ASP A 85 -3.02 17.24 5.25
C ASP A 85 -3.46 16.70 3.88
N GLU A 86 -2.59 16.74 2.87
CA GLU A 86 -2.87 16.14 1.55
C GLU A 86 -2.89 14.62 1.61
N ASP A 87 -2.05 14.01 2.46
CA ASP A 87 -2.02 12.55 2.64
C ASP A 87 -3.31 12.05 3.35
N LYS A 88 -3.91 12.89 4.23
CA LYS A 88 -5.16 12.62 4.97
C LYS A 88 -6.44 12.78 4.14
N MET A 89 -6.34 13.16 2.87
CA MET A 89 -7.49 13.22 1.95
C MET A 89 -7.92 11.83 1.44
N PHE A 90 -7.18 10.79 1.82
CA PHE A 90 -7.55 9.38 1.66
C PHE A 90 -8.61 8.96 2.69
#